data_AF-A0A654BQB6-F1
#
_entry.id   AF-A0A654BQB6-F1
#
_cell.length_a   1.000
_cell.length_b   1.000
_cell.length_c   1.000
_cell.angle_alpha   90.00
_cell.angle_beta   90.00
_cell.angle_gamma   90.00
#
_symmetry.space_group_name_H-M   'P 1'
#
loop_
_entity.id
_entity.type
_entity.pdbx_description
1 polymer ?
#
loop_
_entity_poly.entity_id
_entity_poly.type
_entity_poly.pdbx_seq_one_letter_code
_entity_poly.pdbx_strand_id
1 'polypeptide(L)'
;MNRVIPFKRVSVTAEKSDSRAGGCAHRRIRLDQHDGVVTCTDCNATLAPFWALSMLSEQYSLAMSQIERLSARLSLADARLLDLSAQLDALAGDERPSKPSSTEP
;
A
#
# COMPACT_ATOMS: atom_id res chain seq x y z
N MET A 1 4.67 -19.90 -42.34
CA MET A 1 5.91 -19.13 -42.11
C MET A 1 5.72 -18.32 -40.83
N ASN A 2 6.34 -18.73 -39.72
CA ASN A 2 6.14 -18.14 -38.41
C ASN A 2 7.22 -17.07 -38.15
N ARG A 3 6.90 -15.78 -38.36
CA ARG A 3 7.83 -14.67 -38.07
C ARG A 3 7.61 -14.20 -36.62
N VAL A 4 8.25 -14.89 -35.68
CA VAL A 4 8.37 -14.42 -34.30
C VAL A 4 9.50 -13.40 -34.24
N ILE A 5 9.20 -12.16 -33.87
CA ILE A 5 10.20 -11.13 -33.63
C ILE A 5 10.89 -11.45 -32.29
N PRO A 6 12.20 -11.71 -32.26
CA PRO A 6 12.89 -12.03 -31.01
C PRO A 6 13.01 -10.76 -30.14
N PHE A 7 12.39 -10.79 -28.96
CA PHE A 7 12.60 -9.76 -27.94
C PHE A 7 13.95 -9.95 -27.27
N LYS A 8 14.97 -9.22 -27.75
CA LYS A 8 16.26 -9.14 -27.07
C LYS A 8 16.13 -8.14 -25.92
N ARG A 9 16.22 -8.61 -24.66
CA ARG A 9 16.27 -7.72 -23.49
C ARG A 9 17.56 -6.92 -23.56
N VAL A 10 17.45 -5.62 -23.83
CA VAL A 10 18.56 -4.68 -23.76
C VAL A 10 18.87 -4.46 -22.28
N SER A 11 20.07 -4.82 -21.86
CA SER A 11 20.58 -4.48 -20.52
C SER A 11 20.86 -2.98 -20.48
N VAL A 12 19.99 -2.22 -19.82
CA VAL A 12 20.23 -0.80 -19.54
C VAL A 12 21.19 -0.74 -18.35
N THR A 13 22.44 -0.38 -18.61
CA THR A 13 23.40 0.00 -17.56
C THR A 13 22.95 1.33 -16.97
N ALA A 14 22.40 1.29 -15.76
CA ALA A 14 22.06 2.49 -15.02
C ALA A 14 23.36 3.15 -14.53
N GLU A 15 23.84 4.17 -15.26
CA GLU A 15 24.83 5.08 -14.71
C GLU A 15 24.19 5.86 -13.58
N LYS A 16 24.75 5.72 -12.38
CA LYS A 16 24.31 6.42 -11.18
C LYS A 16 24.71 7.88 -11.32
N SER A 17 23.83 8.72 -11.86
CA SER A 17 24.06 10.16 -11.85
C SER A 17 23.89 10.67 -10.41
N ASP A 18 25.02 10.95 -9.77
CA ASP A 18 25.07 11.73 -8.54
C ASP A 18 24.71 13.18 -8.86
N SER A 19 23.43 13.49 -9.03
CA SER A 19 22.96 14.87 -9.05
C SER A 19 22.90 15.42 -7.61
N ARG A 20 24.08 15.61 -7.01
CA ARG A 20 24.27 16.46 -5.83
C ARG A 20 24.14 17.93 -6.26
N ALA A 21 22.91 18.40 -6.39
CA ALA A 21 22.59 19.82 -6.42
C ALA A 21 21.42 20.07 -5.46
N GLY A 22 21.76 20.45 -4.22
CA GLY A 22 20.83 21.02 -3.24
C GLY A 22 19.73 20.11 -2.71
N GLY A 23 20.05 19.16 -1.81
CA GLY A 23 19.18 18.62 -0.75
C GLY A 23 17.78 18.08 -1.07
N CYS A 24 17.33 18.13 -2.32
CA CYS A 24 15.98 17.77 -2.71
C CYS A 24 15.88 16.25 -2.83
N ALA A 25 14.91 15.65 -2.14
CA ALA A 25 14.66 14.22 -2.22
C ALA A 25 13.95 13.81 -3.53
N HIS A 26 13.60 14.79 -4.39
CA HIS A 26 12.96 14.60 -5.70
C HIS A 26 11.70 13.71 -5.67
N ARG A 27 10.98 13.69 -4.54
CA ARG A 27 9.80 12.83 -4.33
C ARG A 27 8.54 13.31 -5.05
N ARG A 28 8.51 14.60 -5.40
CA ARG A 28 7.39 15.20 -6.13
C ARG A 28 7.86 15.52 -7.54
N ILE A 29 7.37 14.74 -8.50
CA ILE A 29 7.74 14.84 -9.91
C ILE A 29 6.53 15.16 -10.78
N ARG A 30 6.76 15.91 -11.86
CA ARG A 30 5.85 16.14 -12.96
C ARG A 30 6.38 15.39 -14.18
N LEU A 31 5.52 14.60 -14.80
CA LEU A 31 5.75 13.94 -16.08
C LEU A 31 5.07 14.78 -17.16
N ASP A 32 5.85 15.34 -18.08
CA ASP A 32 5.26 15.94 -19.28
C ASP A 32 4.88 14.82 -20.25
N GLN A 33 3.60 14.79 -20.64
CA GLN A 33 3.05 13.78 -21.54
C GLN A 33 3.55 13.95 -22.98
N HIS A 34 4.01 15.13 -23.37
CA HIS A 34 4.39 15.43 -24.75
C HIS A 34 5.87 15.17 -25.00
N ASP A 35 6.72 15.65 -24.09
CA ASP A 35 8.18 15.66 -24.30
C ASP A 35 8.91 14.52 -23.57
N GLY A 36 8.19 13.72 -22.77
CA GLY A 36 8.78 12.63 -21.97
C GLY A 36 9.77 13.13 -20.91
N VAL A 37 9.73 14.43 -20.61
CA VAL A 37 10.59 15.08 -19.63
C VAL A 37 10.02 14.88 -18.24
N VAL A 38 10.86 14.43 -17.32
CA VAL A 38 10.52 14.36 -15.90
C VAL A 38 11.17 15.53 -15.17
N THR A 39 10.39 16.30 -14.44
CA THR A 39 10.89 17.42 -13.63
C THR A 39 10.48 17.25 -12.18
N CYS A 40 11.34 17.64 -11.23
CA CYS A 40 10.92 17.76 -9.85
C CYS A 40 10.14 19.06 -9.65
N THR A 41 9.00 19.03 -8.98
CA THR A 41 8.23 20.26 -8.72
C THR A 41 8.83 21.13 -7.60
N ASP A 42 9.65 20.54 -6.74
CA ASP A 42 10.17 21.23 -5.55
C ASP A 42 11.45 22.02 -5.87
N CYS A 43 12.34 21.47 -6.69
CA CYS A 43 13.58 22.13 -7.11
C CYS A 43 13.64 22.47 -8.60
N ASN A 44 12.59 22.13 -9.38
CA ASN A 44 12.50 22.34 -10.82
C ASN A 44 13.61 21.66 -11.66
N ALA A 45 14.36 20.72 -11.06
CA ALA A 45 15.41 19.98 -11.76
C ALA A 45 14.81 18.95 -12.72
N THR A 46 15.40 18.83 -13.91
CA THR A 46 15.12 17.72 -14.83
C THR A 46 15.76 16.44 -14.32
N LEU A 47 14.96 15.38 -14.23
CA LEU A 47 15.34 14.09 -13.70
C LEU A 47 15.45 13.06 -14.82
N ALA A 48 16.34 12.08 -14.64
CA ALA A 48 16.43 10.96 -15.56
C ALA A 48 15.13 10.11 -15.47
N PRO A 49 14.49 9.76 -16.60
CA PRO A 49 13.25 8.97 -16.59
C PRO A 49 13.40 7.63 -15.86
N PHE A 50 14.55 6.95 -16.01
CA PHE A 50 14.83 5.71 -15.30
C PHE A 50 14.85 5.90 -13.78
N TRP A 51 15.54 6.93 -13.30
CA TRP A 51 15.57 7.28 -11.87
C TRP A 51 14.16 7.52 -11.33
N ALA A 52 13.34 8.27 -12.08
CA ALA A 52 11.97 8.57 -11.69
C ALA A 52 11.10 7.30 -11.61
N LEU A 53 11.21 6.38 -12.58
CA LEU A 53 10.50 5.11 -12.55
C LEU A 53 10.96 4.21 -11.39
N SER A 54 12.28 4.14 -11.13
CA SER A 54 12.81 3.40 -9.98
C SER A 54 12.26 3.97 -8.67
N MET A 55 12.36 5.28 -8.48
CA MET A 55 11.82 5.96 -7.29
C MET A 55 10.31 5.71 -7.15
N LEU A 56 9.52 5.83 -8.21
CA LEU A 56 8.07 5.54 -8.16
C LEU A 56 7.79 4.09 -7.79
N SER A 57 8.53 3.12 -8.35
CA SER A 57 8.36 1.71 -8.01
C SER A 57 8.66 1.43 -6.53
N GLU A 58 9.72 2.04 -5.98
CA GLU A 58 10.06 1.92 -4.56
C GLU A 58 8.99 2.52 -3.66
N GLN A 59 8.47 3.71 -4.01
CA GLN A 59 7.37 4.33 -3.27
C GLN A 59 6.10 3.47 -3.32
N TYR A 60 5.80 2.87 -4.47
CA TYR A 60 4.66 1.97 -4.63
C TYR A 60 4.80 0.72 -3.77
N SER A 61 5.96 0.05 -3.80
CA SER A 61 6.23 -1.12 -2.96
C SER A 61 6.11 -0.80 -1.46
N LEU A 62 6.62 0.36 -1.03
CA LEU A 62 6.47 0.82 0.35
C LEU A 62 4.99 1.03 0.71
N ALA A 63 4.23 1.73 -0.14
CA ALA A 63 2.80 1.97 0.10
C ALA A 63 2.02 0.65 0.17
N MET A 64 2.30 -0.31 -0.71
CA MET A 64 1.67 -1.63 -0.69
C MET A 64 1.95 -2.37 0.62
N SER A 65 3.20 -2.39 1.09
CA SER A 65 3.55 -3.02 2.37
C SER A 65 2.83 -2.39 3.57
N GLN A 66 2.58 -1.08 3.52
CA GLN A 66 1.84 -0.37 4.56
C GLN A 66 0.35 -0.74 4.52
N ILE A 67 -0.24 -0.82 3.32
CA ILE A 67 -1.63 -1.25 3.14
C ILE A 67 -1.82 -2.68 3.67
N GLU A 68 -0.93 -3.61 3.32
CA GLU A 68 -0.97 -4.99 3.81
C GLU A 68 -0.89 -5.05 5.33
N ARG A 69 0.05 -4.32 5.93
CA ARG A 69 0.19 -4.24 7.39
C ARG A 69 -1.05 -3.68 8.06
N LEU A 70 -1.66 -2.63 7.50
CA LEU A 70 -2.88 -2.03 8.05
C LEU A 70 -4.07 -2.97 7.92
N SER A 71 -4.21 -3.65 6.77
CA SER A 71 -5.23 -4.67 6.54
C SER A 71 -5.15 -5.81 7.56
N ALA A 72 -3.93 -6.32 7.81
CA ALA A 72 -3.72 -7.36 8.82
C ALA A 72 -4.05 -6.89 10.27
N ARG A 73 -3.82 -5.61 10.57
CA ARG A 73 -4.20 -5.04 11.87
C ARG A 73 -5.71 -4.89 12.02
N LEU A 74 -6.39 -4.50 10.94
CA LEU A 74 -7.85 -4.39 10.92
C LEU A 74 -8.51 -5.76 11.10
N SER A 75 -8.05 -6.79 10.38
CA SER A 75 -8.61 -8.14 10.52
C SER A 75 -8.45 -8.71 11.93
N LEU A 76 -7.33 -8.45 12.60
CA LEU A 76 -7.12 -8.83 13.99
C LEU A 76 -8.08 -8.08 14.93
N ALA A 77 -8.25 -6.78 14.72
CA ALA A 77 -9.18 -5.97 15.51
C ALA A 77 -10.63 -6.44 15.35
N ASP A 78 -11.05 -6.76 14.13
CA ASP A 78 -12.39 -7.28 13.83
C ASP A 78 -12.63 -8.64 14.51
N ALA A 79 -11.64 -9.55 14.44
CA ALA A 79 -11.72 -10.83 15.12
C ALA A 79 -11.85 -10.66 16.65
N ARG A 80 -11.11 -9.72 17.22
CA ARG A 80 -11.17 -9.42 18.66
C ARG A 80 -12.50 -8.78 19.06
N LEU A 81 -13.08 -7.92 18.20
CA LEU A 81 -14.39 -7.34 18.43
C LEU A 81 -15.48 -8.42 18.46
N LEU A 82 -15.45 -9.37 17.54
CA LEU A 82 -16.40 -10.48 17.51
C LEU A 82 -16.27 -11.36 18.76
N ASP A 83 -15.05 -11.70 19.17
CA ASP A 83 -14.78 -12.47 20.39
C ASP A 83 -15.31 -11.76 21.66
N LEU A 84 -15.01 -10.46 21.79
CA LEU A 84 -15.52 -9.67 22.91
C LEU A 84 -17.05 -9.55 22.90
N SER A 85 -17.66 -9.40 21.72
CA SER A 85 -19.13 -9.38 21.58
C SER A 85 -19.72 -10.70 22.07
N ALA A 86 -19.16 -11.84 21.65
CA ALA A 86 -19.62 -13.15 22.07
C ALA A 86 -19.47 -13.36 23.59
N GLN A 87 -18.39 -12.86 24.19
CA GLN A 87 -18.19 -12.90 25.64
C GLN A 87 -19.23 -12.06 26.39
N LEU A 88 -19.56 -10.86 25.88
CA LEU A 88 -20.61 -10.01 26.46
C LEU A 88 -21.99 -10.67 26.36
N ASP A 89 -22.32 -11.27 25.21
CA ASP A 89 -23.58 -11.98 25.01
C ASP A 89 -23.71 -13.18 25.95
N ALA A 90 -22.63 -13.92 26.18
CA ALA A 90 -22.60 -15.04 27.13
C ALA A 90 -22.85 -14.57 28.57
N LEU A 91 -22.20 -13.49 29.01
CA LEU A 91 -22.40 -12.92 30.35
C LEU A 91 -23.84 -12.41 30.55
N ALA A 92 -24.42 -11.77 29.52
CA ALA A 92 -25.81 -11.32 29.56
C ALA A 92 -26.82 -12.49 29.58
N GLY A 93 -26.45 -13.62 28.98
CA GLY A 93 -27.22 -14.87 29.02
C GLY A 93 -27.28 -15.48 30.43
N ASP A 94 -26.15 -15.47 31.15
CA ASP A 94 -26.06 -15.98 32.52
C ASP A 94 -26.82 -15.11 33.55
N GLU A 95 -26.96 -13.81 33.29
CA GLU A 95 -27.71 -12.91 34.18
C GLU A 95 -29.24 -13.01 34.06
N ARG A 96 -29.81 -13.74 33.07
CA ARG A 96 -31.26 -13.96 33.01
C ARG A 96 -31.65 -14.97 34.09
N PRO A 97 -32.33 -14.57 35.18
CA PRO A 97 -32.88 -15.54 36.11
C PRO A 97 -33.99 -16.28 35.35
N SER A 98 -33.87 -17.60 35.24
CA SER A 98 -34.98 -18.48 34.88
C SER A 98 -36.14 -18.16 35.81
N LYS A 99 -37.10 -17.35 35.32
CA LYS A 99 -38.40 -17.21 35.99
C LYS A 99 -38.99 -18.62 36.04
N PRO A 100 -39.19 -19.21 37.22
CA PRO A 100 -39.93 -20.46 37.28
C PRO A 100 -41.34 -20.17 36.78
N SER A 101 -41.72 -20.79 35.66
CA SER A 101 -43.11 -20.85 35.24
C SER A 101 -43.86 -21.69 36.26
N SER A 102 -44.39 -21.03 37.29
CA SER A 102 -45.49 -21.50 38.14
C SER A 102 -46.61 -20.49 37.87
N THR A 103 -47.80 -20.89 37.43
CA THR A 103 -48.66 -21.94 38.00
C THR A 103 -49.75 -22.31 37.00
N GLU A 104 -49.94 -23.61 36.75
CA GLU A 104 -51.27 -24.22 36.56
C GLU A 104 -51.95 -24.41 37.94
N PRO A 105 -53.27 -24.68 38.05
CA PRO A 105 -54.28 -24.99 37.02
C PRO A 105 -55.43 -23.97 36.91
#